data_AF-A0A2A9NIC4-F1
#
_entry.id   AF-A0A2A9NIC4-F1
#
_cell.length_a   1.000
_cell.length_b   1.000
_cell.length_c   1.000
_cell.angle_alpha   90.00
_cell.angle_beta   90.00
_cell.angle_gamma   90.00
#
_symmetry.space_group_name_H-M   'P 1'
#
loop_
_entity.id
_entity.type
_entity.pdbx_description
1 polymer ?
#
loop_
_entity_poly.entity_id
_entity_poly.type
_entity_poly.pdbx_seq_one_letter_code
_entity_poly.pdbx_strand_id
1 'polypeptide(L)'
;MSNLLLLCCTLNGLNDDIFSIEIPASNTVLQLIRNIKEARNIPSEHKLILWKVTSPIPADIDLLGTYNLLNESKKLSAVGKKLSSVFPESLDQENLHIVVEFPGEF
;
A
#
# COMPACT_ATOMS: atom_id res chain seq x y z
N MET A 1 17.40 -17.21 2.58
CA MET A 1 17.30 -16.01 1.74
C MET A 1 15.98 -15.35 2.08
N SER A 2 16.02 -14.11 2.56
CA SER A 2 14.82 -13.33 2.87
C SER A 2 14.29 -12.77 1.55
N ASN A 3 13.12 -13.22 1.09
CA ASN A 3 12.49 -12.62 -0.09
C ASN A 3 11.87 -11.28 0.35
N LEU A 4 12.40 -10.16 -0.13
CA LEU A 4 11.95 -8.81 0.20
C LEU A 4 11.02 -8.31 -0.91
N LEU A 5 9.93 -7.65 -0.52
CA LEU A 5 9.00 -6.97 -1.42
C LEU A 5 9.26 -5.47 -1.32
N LEU A 6 9.40 -4.81 -2.47
CA LEU A 6 9.34 -3.35 -2.56
C LEU A 6 7.93 -2.95 -2.98
N LEU A 7 7.19 -2.31 -2.07
CA LEU A 7 5.79 -1.92 -2.27
C LEU A 7 5.68 -0.41 -2.44
N CYS A 8 5.31 0.04 -3.63
CA CYS A 8 4.92 1.43 -3.89
C CYS A 8 3.52 1.70 -3.33
N CYS A 9 3.43 2.67 -2.44
CA CYS A 9 2.26 3.04 -1.67
C CYS A 9 1.89 4.50 -1.93
N THR A 10 0.60 4.83 -1.84
CA THR A 10 0.12 6.22 -1.83
C THR A 10 -0.95 6.41 -0.75
N LEU A 11 -1.07 7.62 -0.19
CA LEU A 11 -2.11 7.99 0.77
C LEU A 11 -3.28 8.64 0.01
N ASN A 12 -4.48 8.07 0.10
CA ASN A 12 -5.66 8.64 -0.52
C ASN A 12 -6.09 9.93 0.22
N GLY A 13 -6.21 11.05 -0.49
CA GLY A 13 -6.73 12.33 0.04
C GLY A 13 -5.69 13.29 0.64
N LEU A 14 -4.43 12.87 0.79
CA LEU A 14 -3.31 13.77 1.11
C LEU A 14 -2.44 13.83 -0.14
N ASN A 15 -2.39 15.00 -0.79
CA ASN A 15 -1.60 15.31 -2.00
C ASN A 15 -0.47 14.30 -2.29
N ASP A 16 -0.73 13.38 -3.21
CA ASP A 16 0.16 12.62 -4.09
C ASP A 16 1.56 12.20 -3.58
N ASP A 17 1.72 11.97 -2.29
CA ASP A 17 3.00 11.53 -1.74
C ASP A 17 3.12 10.01 -1.88
N ILE A 18 3.71 9.58 -3.01
CA ILE A 18 4.07 8.20 -3.30
C ILE A 18 5.33 7.84 -2.52
N PHE A 19 5.34 6.66 -1.91
CA PHE A 19 6.47 6.18 -1.13
C PHE A 19 6.62 4.68 -1.26
N SER A 20 7.86 4.20 -1.12
CA SER A 20 8.16 2.78 -1.17
C SER A 20 8.41 2.22 0.22
N ILE A 21 7.96 0.99 0.45
CA ILE A 21 8.28 0.22 1.65
C ILE A 21 8.94 -1.08 1.22
N GLU A 22 10.12 -1.32 1.79
CA GLU A 22 10.77 -2.63 1.73
C GLU A 22 10.32 -3.47 2.93
N ILE A 23 9.78 -4.66 2.66
CA ILE A 23 9.26 -5.55 3.71
C ILE A 23 9.43 -7.02 3.31
N PRO A 24 9.82 -7.92 4.24
CA PRO A 24 9.88 -9.35 3.93
C PRO A 24 8.54 -9.91 3.48
N ALA A 25 8.52 -10.70 2.41
CA ALA A 25 7.33 -11.37 1.89
C ALA A 25 6.69 -12.33 2.91
N SER A 26 7.47 -12.82 3.87
CA SER A 26 7.00 -13.65 4.99
C SER A 26 6.18 -12.87 6.02
N ASN A 27 6.27 -11.54 6.03
CA ASN A 27 5.52 -10.69 6.94
C ASN A 27 4.03 -10.70 6.59
N THR A 28 3.23 -10.22 7.52
CA THR A 28 1.78 -10.12 7.43
C THR A 28 1.33 -8.73 7.02
N VAL A 29 0.07 -8.61 6.57
CA VAL A 29 -0.58 -7.31 6.33
C VAL A 29 -0.58 -6.44 7.60
N LEU A 30 -0.67 -7.02 8.80
CA LEU A 30 -0.54 -6.28 10.06
C LEU A 30 0.82 -5.58 10.19
N GLN A 31 1.89 -6.28 9.85
CA GLN A 31 3.24 -5.73 9.93
C GLN A 31 3.44 -4.65 8.87
N LEU A 32 2.88 -4.84 7.68
CA LEU A 32 2.86 -3.79 6.66
C LEU A 32 2.14 -2.52 7.14
N ILE A 33 0.98 -2.64 7.81
CA ILE A 33 0.28 -1.50 8.43
C ILE A 33 1.21 -0.75 9.40
N ARG A 34 1.94 -1.48 10.25
CA ARG A 34 2.87 -0.88 11.21
C ARG A 34 4.01 -0.16 10.51
N ASN A 35 4.63 -0.78 9.51
CA ASN A 35 5.70 -0.16 8.73
C ASN A 35 5.24 1.11 8.00
N ILE A 36 4.03 1.13 7.45
CA ILE A 36 3.44 2.34 6.84
C ILE A 36 3.30 3.45 7.87
N LYS A 37 2.78 3.12 9.05
CA LYS A 37 2.61 4.09 10.13
C LYS A 37 3.94 4.67 10.59
N GLU A 38 4.94 3.83 10.79
CA GLU A 38 6.28 4.26 11.18
C GLU A 38 6.92 5.13 10.09
N ALA A 39 6.86 4.71 8.83
CA ALA A 39 7.45 5.44 7.70
C ALA A 39 6.83 6.85 7.50
N ARG A 40 5.53 6.99 7.78
CA ARG A 40 4.78 8.24 7.61
C ARG A 40 4.52 9.00 8.91
N ASN A 41 5.10 8.57 10.03
CA ASN A 41 4.83 9.12 11.37
C ASN A 41 3.33 9.20 11.71
N ILE A 42 2.54 8.23 11.24
CA ILE A 42 1.10 8.17 11.53
C ILE A 42 0.91 7.57 12.93
N PRO A 43 0.18 8.24 13.85
CA PRO A 43 -0.01 7.72 15.19
C PRO A 43 -0.71 6.36 15.21
N SER A 44 -0.36 5.55 16.22
CA SER A 44 -0.78 4.14 16.31
C SER A 44 -2.31 3.96 16.40
N GLU A 45 -3.00 4.95 16.95
CA GLU A 45 -4.45 5.03 17.14
C GLU A 45 -5.22 5.26 15.83
N HIS A 46 -4.60 5.87 14.81
CA HIS A 46 -5.24 6.06 13.52
C HIS A 46 -5.40 4.70 12.85
N LYS A 47 -6.63 4.36 12.51
CA LYS A 47 -6.89 3.16 11.71
C LYS A 47 -6.45 3.44 10.28
N LEU A 48 -5.90 2.43 9.61
CA LEU A 48 -5.59 2.48 8.19
C LEU A 48 -6.37 1.37 7.50
N ILE A 49 -6.95 1.67 6.35
CA ILE A 49 -7.46 0.68 5.41
C ILE A 49 -6.47 0.61 4.25
N LEU A 50 -5.94 -0.58 4.00
CA LEU A 50 -5.12 -0.80 2.82
C LEU A 50 -5.97 -1.39 1.72
N TRP A 51 -5.71 -0.93 0.51
CA TRP A 51 -6.29 -1.42 -0.72
C TRP A 51 -5.16 -1.87 -1.63
N LYS A 52 -5.23 -3.11 -2.11
CA LYS A 52 -4.31 -3.62 -3.12
C LYS A 52 -4.81 -3.19 -4.48
N VAL A 53 -3.96 -2.52 -5.25
CA VAL A 53 -4.24 -2.17 -6.63
C VAL A 53 -4.39 -3.45 -7.48
N THR A 54 -5.45 -3.54 -8.27
CA THR A 54 -5.76 -4.72 -9.12
C THR A 54 -5.31 -4.57 -10.56
N SER A 55 -5.09 -3.35 -11.03
CA SER A 55 -4.66 -3.00 -12.38
C SER A 55 -3.36 -2.21 -12.29
N PRO A 56 -2.36 -2.40 -13.17
CA PRO A 56 -1.13 -1.60 -13.12
C PRO A 56 -1.45 -0.11 -13.25
N ILE A 57 -1.14 0.68 -12.22
CA ILE A 57 -1.28 2.13 -12.23
C ILE A 57 0.13 2.69 -12.10
N PRO A 58 0.62 3.48 -13.07
CA PRO A 58 1.93 4.10 -12.99
C PRO A 58 2.06 4.89 -11.69
N ALA A 59 3.19 4.74 -11.01
CA ALA A 59 3.54 5.54 -9.83
C ALA A 59 4.01 6.97 -10.22
N ASP A 60 3.49 7.51 -11.33
CA ASP A 60 3.78 8.87 -11.78
C ASP A 60 2.76 9.84 -11.18
N ILE A 61 3.27 10.79 -10.39
CA ILE A 61 2.50 11.78 -9.64
C ILE A 61 1.54 12.56 -10.54
N ASP A 62 1.96 12.90 -11.76
CA ASP A 62 1.15 13.73 -12.67
C ASP A 62 -0.08 12.99 -13.23
N LEU A 63 -0.02 11.66 -13.25
CA LEU A 63 -1.11 10.82 -13.74
C LEU A 63 -2.04 10.36 -12.62
N LEU A 64 -1.60 10.30 -11.37
CA LEU A 64 -2.41 9.82 -10.23
C LEU A 64 -3.71 10.59 -10.04
N GLY A 65 -3.69 11.91 -10.20
CA GLY A 65 -4.88 12.75 -10.10
C GLY A 65 -5.98 12.42 -11.12
N THR A 66 -5.65 11.64 -12.17
CA THR A 66 -6.60 11.18 -13.19
C THR A 66 -7.21 9.81 -12.89
N TYR A 67 -6.64 9.05 -11.97
CA TYR A 67 -7.09 7.70 -11.63
C TYR A 67 -8.05 7.70 -10.44
N ASN A 68 -9.15 6.97 -10.56
CA ASN A 68 -9.94 6.58 -9.38
C ASN A 68 -9.28 5.38 -8.71
N LEU A 69 -8.27 5.67 -7.87
CA LEU A 69 -7.41 4.67 -7.24
C LEU A 69 -8.18 3.63 -6.41
N LEU A 70 -9.29 4.03 -5.78
CA LEU A 70 -10.10 3.09 -5.00
C LEU A 70 -10.89 2.12 -5.88
N ASN A 71 -11.43 2.58 -7.01
CA ASN A 71 -12.15 1.72 -7.95
C ASN A 71 -11.25 0.64 -8.58
N GLU A 72 -9.99 0.98 -8.80
CA GLU A 72 -8.96 0.06 -9.34
C GLU A 72 -8.26 -0.76 -8.24
N SER A 73 -8.89 -0.91 -7.08
CA SER A 73 -8.28 -1.57 -5.93
C SER A 73 -9.25 -2.49 -5.17
N LYS A 74 -8.66 -3.44 -4.45
CA LYS A 74 -9.35 -4.41 -3.60
C LYS A 74 -8.85 -4.31 -2.17
N LYS A 75 -9.78 -4.14 -1.23
CA LYS A 75 -9.47 -4.06 0.20
C LYS A 75 -8.64 -5.25 0.68
N LEU A 76 -7.53 -4.96 1.36
CA LEU A 76 -6.72 -5.93 2.08
C LEU A 76 -7.36 -6.20 3.45
N SER A 77 -8.39 -7.05 3.46
CA SER A 77 -9.17 -7.35 4.67
C SER A 77 -8.51 -8.37 5.61
N ALA A 78 -7.41 -9.01 5.22
CA ALA A 78 -6.85 -10.14 5.95
C ALA A 78 -5.54 -9.77 6.64
N VAL A 79 -5.66 -9.12 7.80
CA VAL A 79 -4.55 -8.68 8.66
C VAL A 79 -3.53 -9.79 8.95
N GLY A 80 -3.99 -11.05 9.07
CA GLY A 80 -3.15 -12.22 9.32
C GLY A 80 -2.57 -12.93 8.08
N LYS A 81 -2.92 -12.51 6.85
CA LYS A 81 -2.34 -13.12 5.65
C LYS A 81 -0.90 -12.64 5.45
N LYS A 82 -0.04 -13.57 5.01
CA LYS A 82 1.31 -13.25 4.57
C LYS A 82 1.29 -12.43 3.29
N LEU A 83 2.23 -11.52 3.15
CA LEU A 83 2.37 -10.68 1.96
C LEU A 83 2.67 -11.52 0.72
N SER A 84 3.43 -12.61 0.84
CA SER A 84 3.66 -13.57 -0.25
C SER A 84 2.38 -14.19 -0.82
N SER A 85 1.30 -14.27 -0.01
CA SER A 85 -0.01 -14.76 -0.48
C SER A 85 -0.87 -13.65 -1.09
N VAL A 86 -0.54 -12.39 -0.81
CA VAL A 86 -1.25 -11.20 -1.30
C VAL A 86 -0.61 -10.69 -2.59
N PHE A 87 0.72 -10.79 -2.68
CA PHE A 87 1.58 -10.38 -3.78
C PHE A 87 2.38 -11.61 -4.26
N PRO A 88 1.74 -12.53 -5.01
CA PRO A 88 2.38 -13.77 -5.46
C PRO A 88 3.32 -13.59 -6.66
N GLU A 89 3.24 -12.45 -7.36
CA GLU A 89 4.01 -12.12 -8.56
C GLU A 89 5.15 -11.14 -8.24
N SER A 90 6.14 -11.05 -9.13
CA SER A 90 7.17 -10.02 -9.07
C SER A 90 6.51 -8.65 -9.22
N LEU A 91 6.70 -7.82 -8.20
CA LEU A 91 6.15 -6.47 -8.16
C LEU A 91 6.92 -5.57 -9.13
N ASP A 92 6.19 -4.85 -9.95
CA ASP A 92 6.76 -3.85 -10.84
C ASP A 92 6.97 -2.56 -10.04
N GLN A 93 8.24 -2.19 -9.84
CA GLN A 93 8.62 -1.06 -9.01
C GLN A 93 8.13 0.28 -9.57
N GLU A 94 7.77 0.34 -10.86
CA GLU A 94 7.24 1.55 -11.51
C GLU A 94 5.73 1.73 -11.30
N ASN A 95 5.05 0.75 -10.71
CA ASN A 95 3.60 0.74 -10.53
C ASN A 95 3.18 0.84 -9.05
N LEU A 96 2.04 1.45 -8.79
CA LEU A 96 1.40 1.44 -7.47
C LEU A 96 0.90 0.05 -7.10
N HIS A 97 1.15 -0.32 -5.86
CA HIS A 97 0.74 -1.60 -5.31
C HIS A 97 -0.34 -1.45 -4.24
N ILE A 98 -0.24 -0.38 -3.44
CA ILE A 98 -1.09 -0.15 -2.28
C ILE A 98 -1.61 1.29 -2.26
N VAL A 99 -2.92 1.41 -2.06
CA VAL A 99 -3.56 2.67 -1.68
C VAL A 99 -3.91 2.58 -0.21
N VAL A 100 -3.50 3.58 0.57
CA VAL A 100 -3.74 3.68 2.01
C VAL A 100 -4.80 4.72 2.26
N GLU A 101 -5.85 4.34 2.98
CA GLU A 101 -7.00 5.21 3.28
C GLU A 101 -7.19 5.34 4.80
N PHE A 102 -7.56 6.54 5.25
CA PHE A 102 -7.97 6.81 6.62
C PHE A 102 -9.49 6.63 6.76
N PRO A 103 -9.99 5.69 7.57
CA PRO A 103 -11.42 5.55 7.83
C PRO A 103 -11.86 6.63 8.82
N GLY A 104 -12.32 7.76 8.29
CA GLY A 104 -12.76 8.93 9.04
C GLY A 104 -12.04 10.17 8.54
N GLU A 105 -12.83 11.18 8.13
CA GLU A 105 -12.35 12.44 7.57
C GLU A 105 -11.37 13.17 8.50
N PHE A 106 -10.48 13.95 7.87
CA PHE A 106 -9.61 14.94 8.52
C PHE A 106 -10.42 16.00 9.29
#